data_AF-A0A363CXH5-F1
#
_entry.id   AF-A0A363CXH5-F1
#
_cell.length_a   1.000
_cell.length_b   1.000
_cell.length_c   1.000
_cell.angle_alpha   90.00
_cell.angle_beta   90.00
_cell.angle_gamma   90.00
#
_symmetry.space_group_name_H-M   'P 1'
#
loop_
_entity.id
_entity.type
_entity.pdbx_description
1 polymer ?
#
loop_
_entity_poly.entity_id
_entity_poly.type
_entity_poly.pdbx_seq_one_letter_code
_entity_poly.pdbx_strand_id
1 'polypeptide(L)' 'MKSQELLEKHSEKRTKCMVYTRVMGYHRPVESFNLGKKGEHNQRIKFIESKDCI' A
#
# COMPACT_ATOMS: atom_id res chain seq x y z
N MET A 1 -8.91 9.06 17.49
CA MET A 1 -8.28 9.60 18.71
C MET A 1 -7.29 8.59 19.30
N LYS A 2 -7.75 7.51 19.97
CA LYS A 2 -6.88 6.55 20.68
C LYS A 2 -5.72 5.94 19.86
N SER A 3 -5.95 5.67 18.57
CA SER A 3 -4.93 5.07 17.69
C SER A 3 -3.81 6.03 17.28
N GLN A 4 -4.08 7.34 17.21
CA GLN A 4 -3.06 8.34 16.87
C GLN A 4 -2.13 8.59 18.06
N GLU A 5 -2.69 8.67 19.27
CA GLU A 5 -1.93 8.83 20.51
C GLU A 5 -0.93 7.66 20.73
N LEU A 6 -1.35 6.43 20.44
CA LEU A 6 -0.47 5.25 20.50
C LEU A 6 0.65 5.30 19.46
N LEU A 7 0.35 5.82 18.27
CA LEU A 7 1.32 5.99 17.18
C LEU A 7 2.41 7.00 17.53
N GLU A 8 2.04 8.09 18.19
CA GLU A 8 2.92 9.19 18.57
C GLU A 8 3.88 8.78 19.69
N LYS A 9 3.36 8.06 20.70
CA LYS A 9 4.14 7.48 21.81
C LYS A 9 5.25 6.52 21.37
N HIS A 10 5.15 5.94 20.18
CA HIS A 10 6.14 4.98 19.65
C HIS A 10 6.88 5.51 18.42
N SER A 11 6.82 6.81 18.15
CA SER A 11 7.46 7.46 17.00
C SER A 11 8.94 7.09 16.81
N GLU A 12 9.71 7.08 17.90
CA GLU A 12 11.14 6.73 17.95
C GLU A 12 11.46 5.29 17.53
N LYS A 13 10.49 4.37 17.61
CA LYS A 13 10.67 2.96 17.22
C LYS A 13 10.21 2.67 15.78
N ARG A 14 9.70 3.68 15.06
CA ARG A 14 9.10 3.48 13.74
C ARG A 14 10.18 3.39 12.68
N THR A 15 10.09 2.35 11.86
CA THR A 15 10.85 2.23 10.61
C THR A 15 9.90 2.42 9.43
N LYS A 16 10.37 3.03 8.35
CA LYS A 16 9.58 3.19 7.13
C LYS A 16 9.27 1.82 6.53
N CYS A 17 7.99 1.52 6.33
CA CYS A 17 7.57 0.32 5.63
C CYS A 17 7.71 0.52 4.11
N MET A 18 8.54 -0.30 3.46
CA MET A 18 8.65 -0.30 2.01
C MET A 18 7.55 -1.17 1.40
N VAL A 19 6.69 -0.55 0.60
CA VAL A 19 5.59 -1.25 -0.07
C VAL A 19 6.01 -1.62 -1.49
N TYR A 20 5.92 -2.90 -1.81
CA TYR A 20 6.19 -3.45 -3.14
C TYR A 20 4.89 -3.90 -3.79
N THR A 21 4.81 -3.75 -5.12
CA THR A 21 3.68 -4.24 -5.91
C THR A 21 4.16 -4.84 -7.22
N ARG A 22 3.31 -5.66 -7.86
CA ARG A 22 3.64 -6.31 -9.12
C ARG A 22 3.45 -5.34 -10.29
N VAL A 23 4.47 -5.25 -11.14
CA VAL A 23 4.48 -4.48 -12.39
C VAL A 23 4.89 -5.43 -13.50
N MET A 24 3.98 -5.72 -14.43
CA MET A 24 4.26 -6.52 -15.63
C MET A 24 5.06 -7.82 -15.40
N GLY A 25 4.91 -8.45 -14.23
CA GLY A 25 5.57 -9.73 -13.90
C GLY A 25 6.58 -9.69 -12.76
N TYR A 26 7.16 -8.53 -12.42
CA TYR A 26 8.18 -8.40 -11.36
C TYR A 26 7.73 -7.50 -10.20
N HIS A 27 8.42 -7.58 -9.07
CA HIS A 27 8.16 -6.74 -7.89
C HIS A 27 8.92 -5.43 -7.99
N ARG A 28 8.21 -4.31 -7.81
CA ARG A 28 8.78 -2.96 -7.84
C ARG A 28 8.29 -2.16 -6.62
N PRO A 29 9.17 -1.38 -5.96
CA PRO A 29 8.74 -0.55 -4.84
C PRO A 29 7.82 0.57 -5.33
N VAL A 30 6.68 0.76 -4.68
CA VAL A 30 5.68 1.77 -5.02
C VAL A 30 6.28 3.18 -4.95
N GLU A 31 7.22 3.40 -4.03
CA GLU A 31 7.92 4.67 -3.87
C GLU A 31 8.70 5.11 -5.11
N SER A 32 9.12 4.16 -5.95
CA SER A 32 9.84 4.45 -7.20
C SER A 32 8.94 4.88 -8.36
N PHE A 33 7.63 5.01 -8.14
CA PHE A 33 6.67 5.29 -9.21
C PHE A 33 6.78 6.75 -9.64
N ASN A 34 6.83 6.98 -10.95
CA ASN A 34 6.69 8.32 -11.54
C ASN A 34 5.20 8.72 -11.55
N LEU A 35 4.91 9.99 -11.92
CA LEU A 35 3.54 10.52 -11.95
C LEU A 35 2.57 9.66 -12.79
N GLY A 36 2.98 9.26 -14.00
CA GLY A 36 2.17 8.41 -14.87
C GLY A 36 1.85 7.06 -14.25
N LYS A 37 2.85 6.39 -13.67
CA LYS A 37 2.68 5.08 -13.02
C LYS A 37 1.83 5.16 -11.75
N LYS A 38 1.92 6.25 -10.98
CA LYS A 38 1.01 6.51 -9.85
C LYS A 38 -0.43 6.63 -10.33
N GLY A 39 -0.66 7.35 -11.43
CA GLY A 39 -1.98 7.46 -12.08
C GLY A 39 -2.54 6.10 -12.49
N GLU A 40 -1.77 5.31 -13.25
CA GLU A 40 -2.19 3.96 -13.64
C GLU A 40 -2.46 3.07 -12.43
N HIS A 41 -1.58 3.08 -11.42
CA HIS A 41 -1.75 2.24 -10.23
C HIS A 41 -3.06 2.56 -9.48
N ASN A 42 -3.43 3.83 -9.39
CA ASN A 42 -4.67 4.28 -8.75
C ASN A 42 -5.93 3.88 -9.51
N GLN A 43 -5.84 3.64 -10.83
CA GLN A 43 -6.95 3.20 -11.67
C GLN A 43 -7.15 1.68 -11.67
N ARG A 44 -6.27 0.91 -11.02
CA ARG A 44 -6.39 -0.55 -10.94
C ARG A 44 -7.60 -0.94 -10.10
N ILE A 45 -8.44 -1.81 -10.67
CA ILE A 45 -9.59 -2.40 -9.97
C ILE A 45 -9.12 -3.66 -9.24
N LYS A 46 -9.41 -3.73 -7.94
CA LYS A 46 -9.10 -4.90 -7.11
C LYS A 46 -10.29 -5.85 -7.17
N PHE A 47 -10.03 -7.13 -7.38
CA PHE A 47 -11.04 -8.15 -7.20
C PHE A 47 -11.48 -8.19 -5.74
N ILE A 48 -12.79 -8.29 -5.52
CA ILE A 48 -13.40 -8.49 -4.20
C ILE A 48 -14.09 -9.84 -4.28
N GLU A 49 -13.61 -10.79 -3.49
CA GLU A 49 -14.24 -12.10 -3.35
C GLU A 49 -15.60 -11.95 -2.69
N SER A 50 -16.65 -12.54 -3.28
CA SER A 50 -17.98 -12.54 -2.67
C SER A 50 -18.01 -13.51 -1.49
N LYS A 51 -18.68 -13.11 -0.40
CA LYS A 51 -18.86 -13.97 0.78
C LYS A 51 -19.72 -15.20 0.48
N ASP A 52 -20.50 -15.16 -0.59
CA ASP A 52 -21.48 -16.18 -0.94
C ASP A 52 -20.88 -17.35 -1.77
N CYS A 53 -19.57 -17.34 -2.01
CA CYS A 53 -18.87 -18.40 -2.77
C CYS A 53 -18.36 -19.55 -1.87
N ILE A 54 -19.16 -19.98 -0.88
CA ILE A 54 -18.96 -21.21 -0.10
C ILE A 54 -20.25 -22.02 -0.09
#